data_AF-A0A917LMM2-F1
#
_entry.id   AF-A0A917LMM2-F1
#
_cell.length_a   1.000
_cell.length_b   1.000
_cell.length_c   1.000
_cell.angle_alpha   90.00
_cell.angle_beta   90.00
_cell.angle_gamma   90.00
#
_symmetry.space_group_name_H-M   'P 1'
#
loop_
_entity.id
_entity.type
_entity.pdbx_description
1 polymer ?
#
loop_
_entity_poly.entity_id
_entity_poly.type
_entity_poly.pdbx_seq_one_letter_code
_entity_poly.pdbx_strand_id
1 'polypeptide(L)'
;MPFTPYRLMTAPQAAAALEEFLAERPAAWVRLRARLTAAGVDPDAMLDASPASLTPLWRWITGHRAELEGYAAPGVPVLPRDQWPSWARHTMTRARPPSETTAALLDGLVSYLAIVIISGAPNARWGLGSPEDPRHHLHHHPVLTGRGHQIFVPTMPMGGLLRIQRREKSLYPTELEQYAAGVIADLRTSPTTVLELGGSPVEVVAEPDGFDVGVNAVIAARGSALVDLMALELAGLEGIDAVLRRGPDALLIHAPTWHVDDLERWLNDWMKAHGPFIR
;
A
#
# COMPACT_ATOMS: atom_id res chain seq x y z
N MET A 1 -15.26 17.35 -2.47
CA MET A 1 -15.45 17.54 -1.01
C MET A 1 -14.26 18.31 -0.42
N PRO A 2 -14.41 19.06 0.69
CA PRO A 2 -13.26 19.60 1.41
C PRO A 2 -12.31 18.47 1.84
N PHE A 3 -11.00 18.74 1.90
CA PHE A 3 -10.01 17.73 2.27
C PHE A 3 -10.29 17.20 3.68
N THR A 4 -10.65 15.92 3.76
CA THR A 4 -10.75 15.15 5.00
C THR A 4 -9.97 13.86 4.78
N PRO A 5 -8.97 13.54 5.62
CA PRO A 5 -8.24 12.28 5.54
C PRO A 5 -9.17 11.07 5.69
N TYR A 6 -8.95 9.98 4.96
CA TYR A 6 -9.81 8.77 5.03
C TYR A 6 -10.05 8.31 6.47
N ARG A 7 -8.99 8.20 7.27
CA ARG A 7 -9.05 7.79 8.69
C ARG A 7 -9.92 8.70 9.59
N LEU A 8 -10.23 9.91 9.15
CA LEU A 8 -11.04 10.89 9.90
C LEU A 8 -12.43 11.09 9.28
N MET A 9 -12.74 10.38 8.19
CA MET A 9 -14.05 10.45 7.57
C MET A 9 -15.09 9.79 8.48
N THR A 10 -16.29 10.35 8.49
CA THR A 10 -17.49 9.64 8.94
C THR A 10 -17.91 8.58 7.91
N ALA A 11 -18.74 7.62 8.29
CA ALA A 11 -19.20 6.58 7.37
C ALA A 11 -19.87 7.15 6.08
N PRO A 12 -20.73 8.20 6.13
CA PRO A 12 -21.25 8.82 4.91
C PRO A 12 -20.18 9.47 4.03
N GLN A 13 -19.18 10.11 4.63
CA GLN A 13 -18.07 10.70 3.89
C GLN A 13 -17.20 9.62 3.22
N ALA A 14 -16.94 8.52 3.92
CA ALA A 14 -16.20 7.38 3.39
C ALA A 14 -16.93 6.73 2.21
N ALA A 15 -18.25 6.53 2.33
CA ALA A 15 -19.08 6.01 1.25
C ALA A 15 -19.05 6.93 0.01
N ALA A 16 -19.22 8.24 0.20
CA ALA A 16 -19.12 9.21 -0.90
C ALA A 16 -17.72 9.24 -1.53
N ALA A 17 -16.65 9.08 -0.73
CA ALA A 17 -15.29 9.02 -1.25
C ALA A 17 -15.03 7.72 -2.03
N LEU A 18 -15.62 6.60 -1.63
CA LEU A 18 -15.61 5.36 -2.41
C LEU A 18 -16.33 5.54 -3.75
N GLU A 19 -17.52 6.15 -3.76
CA GLU A 19 -18.25 6.44 -5.01
C GLU A 19 -17.44 7.35 -5.95
N GLU A 20 -16.83 8.42 -5.43
CA GLU A 20 -15.93 9.30 -6.18
C GLU A 20 -14.75 8.51 -6.76
N PHE A 21 -14.09 7.69 -5.93
CA PHE A 21 -12.99 6.84 -6.36
C PHE A 21 -13.37 5.94 -7.53
N LEU A 22 -14.52 5.26 -7.44
CA LEU A 22 -15.01 4.38 -8.49
C LEU A 22 -15.38 5.13 -9.76
N ALA A 23 -16.01 6.30 -9.65
CA ALA A 23 -16.38 7.14 -10.77
C ALA A 23 -15.15 7.67 -11.55
N GLU A 24 -14.01 7.87 -10.88
CA GLU A 24 -12.77 8.32 -11.52
C GLU A 24 -12.06 7.23 -12.34
N ARG A 25 -12.24 5.94 -12.01
CA ARG A 25 -11.43 4.84 -12.60
C ARG A 25 -11.57 4.72 -14.13
N PRO A 26 -12.78 4.78 -14.74
CA PRO A 26 -12.91 4.68 -16.20
C PRO A 26 -12.18 5.81 -16.94
N ALA A 27 -12.26 7.03 -16.43
CA ALA A 27 -11.59 8.18 -17.05
C ALA A 27 -10.05 8.07 -16.94
N ALA A 28 -9.55 7.62 -15.78
CA ALA A 28 -8.12 7.36 -15.57
C ALA A 28 -7.60 6.28 -16.53
N TRP A 29 -8.37 5.22 -16.72
CA TRP A 29 -8.07 4.16 -17.68
C TRP A 29 -7.99 4.67 -19.13
N VAL A 30 -8.99 5.46 -19.56
CA VAL A 30 -8.99 6.06 -20.91
C VAL A 30 -7.78 6.97 -21.11
N ARG A 31 -7.39 7.77 -20.11
CA ARG A 31 -6.20 8.63 -20.18
C ARG A 31 -4.91 7.83 -20.35
N LEU A 32 -4.75 6.70 -19.64
CA LEU A 32 -3.59 5.83 -19.80
C LEU A 32 -3.50 5.27 -21.23
N ARG A 33 -4.62 4.74 -21.75
CA ARG A 33 -4.68 4.22 -23.11
C ARG A 33 -4.33 5.28 -24.15
N ALA A 34 -4.90 6.48 -24.03
CA ALA A 34 -4.62 7.58 -24.94
C ALA A 34 -3.13 7.97 -24.94
N ARG A 35 -2.46 7.96 -23.78
CA ARG A 35 -1.02 8.23 -23.68
C ARG A 35 -0.18 7.14 -24.35
N LEU A 36 -0.54 5.87 -24.20
CA LEU A 36 0.13 4.77 -24.89
C LEU A 36 -0.01 4.90 -26.41
N THR A 37 -1.22 5.18 -26.92
CA THR A 37 -1.46 5.44 -28.34
C THR A 37 -0.64 6.63 -28.85
N ALA A 38 -0.59 7.73 -28.10
CA ALA A 38 0.21 8.90 -28.46
C ALA A 38 1.72 8.60 -28.52
N ALA A 39 2.19 7.61 -27.75
CA ALA A 39 3.57 7.11 -27.79
C ALA A 39 3.80 6.03 -28.87
N GLY A 40 2.82 5.74 -29.74
CA GLY A 40 2.91 4.72 -30.78
C GLY A 40 2.81 3.28 -30.26
N VAL A 41 2.38 3.09 -29.01
CA VAL A 41 2.13 1.78 -28.42
C VAL A 41 0.66 1.42 -28.63
N ASP A 42 0.39 0.22 -29.16
CA ASP A 42 -0.97 -0.33 -29.22
C ASP A 42 -1.45 -0.71 -27.80
N PRO A 43 -2.43 0.01 -27.22
CA PRO A 43 -2.90 -0.28 -25.88
C PRO A 43 -3.61 -1.63 -25.78
N ASP A 44 -4.25 -2.11 -26.85
CA ASP A 44 -4.97 -3.38 -26.83
C ASP A 44 -4.02 -4.58 -26.85
N ALA A 45 -2.89 -4.45 -27.54
CA ALA A 45 -1.82 -5.45 -27.50
C ALA A 45 -1.06 -5.45 -26.17
N MET A 46 -0.86 -4.28 -25.54
CA MET A 46 -0.11 -4.18 -24.29
C MET A 46 -0.94 -4.52 -23.05
N LEU A 47 -2.24 -4.22 -23.04
CA LEU A 47 -3.06 -4.21 -21.83
C LEU A 47 -4.19 -5.25 -21.88
N ASP A 48 -3.82 -6.52 -21.81
CA ASP A 48 -4.72 -7.68 -21.96
C ASP A 48 -5.43 -8.12 -20.66
N ALA A 49 -5.37 -7.29 -19.61
CA ALA A 49 -5.87 -7.58 -18.27
C ALA A 49 -5.23 -8.81 -17.57
N SER A 50 -4.09 -9.30 -18.06
CA SER A 50 -3.29 -10.33 -17.38
C SER A 50 -2.26 -9.72 -16.43
N PRO A 51 -1.79 -10.45 -15.39
CA PRO A 51 -0.64 -10.00 -14.60
C PRO A 51 0.61 -9.72 -15.44
N ALA A 52 0.85 -10.53 -16.48
CA ALA A 52 2.03 -10.42 -17.33
C ALA A 52 2.12 -9.07 -18.08
N SER A 53 0.98 -8.45 -18.39
CA SER A 53 0.92 -7.11 -18.99
C SER A 53 1.45 -5.98 -18.11
N LEU A 54 1.55 -6.19 -16.79
CA LEU A 54 2.05 -5.18 -15.85
C LEU A 54 3.55 -4.94 -16.01
N THR A 55 4.31 -5.97 -16.40
CA THR A 55 5.76 -5.86 -16.62
C THR A 55 6.12 -4.89 -17.77
N PRO A 56 5.60 -5.06 -19.01
CA PRO A 56 5.88 -4.11 -20.08
C PRO A 56 5.28 -2.72 -19.80
N LEU A 57 4.12 -2.64 -19.15
CA LEU A 57 3.54 -1.35 -18.75
C LEU A 57 4.44 -0.59 -17.75
N TRP A 58 4.94 -1.27 -16.72
CA TRP A 58 5.83 -0.63 -15.73
C TRP A 58 7.15 -0.19 -16.35
N ARG A 59 7.71 -0.98 -17.26
CA ARG A 59 8.90 -0.56 -18.04
C ARG A 59 8.62 0.69 -18.85
N TRP A 60 7.45 0.78 -19.50
CA TRP A 60 7.07 1.98 -20.25
C TRP A 60 6.88 3.20 -19.34
N ILE A 61 6.20 3.05 -18.20
CA ILE A 61 6.02 4.14 -17.22
C ILE A 61 7.38 4.61 -16.70
N THR A 62 8.24 3.69 -16.26
CA THR A 62 9.58 4.03 -15.74
C THR A 62 10.52 4.54 -16.83
N GLY A 63 10.23 4.33 -18.11
CA GLY A 63 10.89 5.01 -19.23
C GLY A 63 10.73 6.54 -19.18
N HIS A 64 9.67 7.03 -18.54
CA HIS A 64 9.42 8.46 -18.28
C HIS A 64 10.09 8.93 -16.97
N ARG A 65 11.16 8.25 -16.53
CA ARG A 65 11.83 8.50 -15.24
C ARG A 65 12.14 9.98 -15.00
N ALA A 66 12.61 10.73 -15.99
CA ALA A 66 12.90 12.16 -15.81
C ALA A 66 11.66 12.98 -15.42
N GLU A 67 10.48 12.62 -15.94
CA GLU A 67 9.19 13.26 -15.60
C GLU A 67 8.63 12.77 -14.25
N LEU A 68 9.01 11.56 -13.83
CA LEU A 68 8.61 10.95 -12.55
C LEU A 68 9.49 11.37 -11.38
N GLU A 69 10.80 11.51 -11.62
CA GLU A 69 11.80 12.07 -10.69
C GLU A 69 11.68 13.58 -10.59
N GLY A 70 11.18 14.20 -11.66
CA GLY A 70 10.95 15.63 -11.75
C GLY A 70 10.07 16.10 -10.61
N TYR A 71 10.63 16.93 -9.74
CA TYR A 71 9.83 17.97 -9.11
C TYR A 71 9.16 18.75 -10.24
N ALA A 72 7.97 19.32 -10.00
CA ALA A 72 7.61 20.48 -10.78
C ALA A 72 8.80 21.46 -10.66
N ALA A 73 9.54 21.66 -11.75
CA ALA A 73 10.67 22.58 -11.74
C ALA A 73 10.16 23.95 -11.25
N PRO A 74 11.00 24.81 -10.65
CA PRO A 74 10.56 26.15 -10.26
C PRO A 74 9.81 26.83 -11.42
N GLY A 75 8.53 27.15 -11.23
CA GLY A 75 7.67 27.72 -12.28
C GLY A 75 6.81 26.72 -13.09
N VAL A 76 6.97 25.41 -12.89
CA VAL A 76 6.04 24.40 -13.42
C VAL A 76 4.84 24.30 -12.48
N PRO A 77 3.60 24.41 -12.99
CA PRO A 77 2.41 24.25 -12.16
C PRO A 77 2.38 22.86 -11.50
N VAL A 78 2.29 22.84 -10.17
CA VAL A 78 1.90 21.62 -9.43
C VAL A 78 0.38 21.49 -9.47
N LEU A 79 -0.11 20.26 -9.53
CA LEU A 79 -1.54 20.02 -9.36
C LEU A 79 -1.93 20.38 -7.91
N PRO A 80 -2.91 21.28 -7.70
CA PRO A 80 -3.42 21.55 -6.37
C PRO A 80 -4.12 20.29 -5.84
N ARG A 81 -4.12 20.12 -4.51
CA ARG A 81 -4.48 18.85 -3.87
C ARG A 81 -5.92 18.41 -4.18
N ASP A 82 -6.83 19.34 -4.36
CA ASP A 82 -8.22 19.12 -4.76
C ASP A 82 -8.37 18.52 -6.18
N GLN A 83 -7.34 18.64 -7.02
CA GLN A 83 -7.28 18.03 -8.35
C GLN A 83 -6.55 16.68 -8.37
N TRP A 84 -6.03 16.22 -7.23
CA TRP A 84 -5.38 14.90 -7.16
C TRP A 84 -6.42 13.78 -7.29
N PRO A 85 -6.05 12.61 -7.80
CA PRO A 85 -6.90 11.42 -7.73
C PRO A 85 -7.40 11.18 -6.31
N SER A 86 -8.66 10.82 -6.14
CA SER A 86 -9.30 10.67 -4.82
C SER A 86 -8.54 9.72 -3.88
N TRP A 87 -7.94 8.64 -4.40
CA TRP A 87 -7.11 7.71 -3.61
C TRP A 87 -5.85 8.36 -3.03
N ALA A 88 -5.32 9.42 -3.64
CA ALA A 88 -4.17 10.17 -3.14
C ALA A 88 -4.60 11.41 -2.35
N ARG A 89 -5.67 12.09 -2.81
CA ARG A 89 -6.22 13.32 -2.25
C ARG A 89 -6.49 13.21 -0.76
N HIS A 90 -7.13 12.10 -0.35
CA HIS A 90 -7.58 11.84 1.01
C HIS A 90 -6.62 10.99 1.84
N THR A 91 -5.50 10.54 1.26
CA THR A 91 -4.47 9.79 1.99
C THR A 91 -3.49 10.76 2.64
N MET A 92 -3.14 10.54 3.91
CA MET A 92 -2.13 11.34 4.59
C MET A 92 -0.73 10.97 4.09
N THR A 93 -0.36 11.45 2.91
CA THR A 93 1.00 11.30 2.39
C THR A 93 1.77 12.60 2.62
N ARG A 94 3.01 12.50 3.12
CA ARG A 94 4.05 13.55 2.95
C ARG A 94 4.64 13.52 1.53
N ALA A 95 4.00 12.80 0.59
CA ALA A 95 4.46 12.71 -0.77
C ALA A 95 4.46 14.10 -1.39
N ARG A 96 5.50 14.39 -2.18
CA ARG A 96 5.60 15.66 -2.88
C ARG A 96 4.44 15.79 -3.89
N PRO A 97 4.00 17.01 -4.20
CA PRO A 97 2.96 17.21 -5.20
C PRO A 97 3.34 16.55 -6.54
N PRO A 98 2.46 15.72 -7.12
CA PRO A 98 2.72 15.11 -8.41
C PRO A 98 2.68 16.18 -9.51
N SER A 99 3.51 16.00 -10.53
CA SER A 99 3.27 16.67 -11.81
C SER A 99 1.99 16.12 -12.46
N GLU A 100 1.45 16.82 -13.45
CA GLU A 100 0.30 16.31 -14.23
C GLU A 100 0.60 14.94 -14.86
N THR A 101 1.79 14.76 -15.43
CA THR A 101 2.19 13.46 -15.97
C THR A 101 2.26 12.39 -14.89
N THR A 102 2.91 12.66 -13.75
CA THR A 102 3.01 11.70 -12.65
C THR A 102 1.63 11.29 -12.15
N ALA A 103 0.72 12.26 -11.95
CA ALA A 103 -0.65 12.00 -11.52
C ALA A 103 -1.40 11.14 -12.55
N ALA A 104 -1.32 11.48 -13.84
CA ALA A 104 -2.02 10.76 -14.90
C ALA A 104 -1.50 9.32 -15.07
N LEU A 105 -0.19 9.11 -15.06
CA LEU A 105 0.43 7.78 -15.21
C LEU A 105 0.11 6.89 -14.01
N LEU A 106 0.25 7.42 -12.79
CA LEU A 106 0.01 6.64 -11.58
C LEU A 106 -1.47 6.31 -11.40
N ASP A 107 -2.37 7.27 -11.64
CA ASP A 107 -3.81 7.04 -11.56
C ASP A 107 -4.29 6.03 -12.61
N GLY A 108 -3.71 6.09 -13.82
CA GLY A 108 -3.90 5.09 -14.86
C GLY A 108 -3.42 3.69 -14.46
N LEU A 109 -2.21 3.60 -13.91
CA LEU A 109 -1.63 2.33 -13.44
C LEU A 109 -2.46 1.71 -12.31
N VAL A 110 -2.89 2.50 -11.32
CA VAL A 110 -3.79 2.04 -10.25
C VAL A 110 -5.10 1.49 -10.83
N SER A 111 -5.68 2.19 -11.80
CA SER A 111 -6.93 1.77 -12.44
C SER A 111 -6.75 0.48 -13.25
N TYR A 112 -5.64 0.34 -13.97
CA TYR A 112 -5.34 -0.88 -14.72
C TYR A 112 -5.01 -2.07 -13.82
N LEU A 113 -4.25 -1.85 -12.74
CA LEU A 113 -3.96 -2.89 -11.75
C LEU A 113 -5.25 -3.42 -11.12
N ALA A 114 -6.22 -2.56 -10.83
CA ALA A 114 -7.54 -2.99 -10.39
C ALA A 114 -8.25 -3.87 -11.43
N ILE A 115 -8.20 -3.51 -12.72
CA ILE A 115 -8.76 -4.32 -13.81
C ILE A 115 -8.11 -5.70 -13.84
N VAL A 116 -6.77 -5.77 -13.79
CA VAL A 116 -6.03 -7.04 -13.76
C VAL A 116 -6.44 -7.91 -12.56
N ILE A 117 -6.51 -7.32 -11.37
CA ILE A 117 -6.89 -8.05 -10.15
C ILE A 117 -8.34 -8.54 -10.24
N ILE A 118 -9.30 -7.71 -10.68
CA ILE A 118 -10.72 -8.10 -10.78
C ILE A 118 -10.94 -9.16 -11.86
N SER A 119 -10.27 -9.04 -13.02
CA SER A 119 -10.30 -10.06 -14.07
C SER A 119 -9.73 -11.38 -13.58
N GLY A 120 -8.66 -11.32 -12.78
CA GLY A 120 -8.07 -12.47 -12.12
C GLY A 120 -8.99 -13.05 -11.04
N ALA A 121 -9.57 -12.24 -10.17
CA ALA A 121 -10.41 -12.68 -9.06
C ALA A 121 -11.81 -12.06 -9.16
N PRO A 122 -12.73 -12.64 -9.98
CA PRO A 122 -14.05 -12.05 -10.25
C PRO A 122 -14.96 -11.88 -9.03
N ASN A 123 -14.65 -12.54 -7.91
CA ASN A 123 -15.39 -12.43 -6.66
C ASN A 123 -14.92 -11.24 -5.80
N ALA A 124 -13.79 -10.60 -6.15
CA ALA A 124 -13.32 -9.41 -5.48
C ALA A 124 -14.29 -8.25 -5.73
N ARG A 125 -14.55 -7.46 -4.70
CA ARG A 125 -15.48 -6.33 -4.76
C ARG A 125 -14.89 -5.11 -4.09
N TRP A 126 -15.17 -3.95 -4.64
CA TRP A 126 -14.84 -2.69 -3.98
C TRP A 126 -15.66 -2.53 -2.70
N GLY A 127 -15.00 -2.04 -1.66
CA GLY A 127 -15.60 -1.73 -0.38
C GLY A 127 -14.76 -0.73 0.40
N LEU A 128 -15.17 -0.48 1.64
CA LEU A 128 -14.42 0.34 2.59
C LEU A 128 -13.50 -0.55 3.42
N GLY A 129 -12.27 -0.08 3.62
CA GLY A 129 -11.30 -0.78 4.45
C GLY A 129 -11.65 -0.68 5.93
N SER A 130 -11.64 -1.81 6.62
CA SER A 130 -11.83 -2.00 8.06
C SER A 130 -12.73 -0.94 8.73
N PRO A 131 -13.99 -0.79 8.30
CA PRO A 131 -14.87 0.29 8.77
C PRO A 131 -15.20 0.16 10.26
N GLU A 132 -15.10 -1.04 10.83
CA GLU A 132 -15.34 -1.31 12.25
C GLU A 132 -14.10 -1.10 13.13
N ASP A 133 -12.92 -0.99 12.54
CA ASP A 133 -11.68 -0.74 13.27
C ASP A 133 -11.07 0.61 12.87
N PRO A 134 -11.37 1.69 13.61
CA PRO A 134 -10.82 3.02 13.34
C PRO A 134 -9.30 3.10 13.52
N ARG A 135 -8.65 2.07 14.08
CA ARG A 135 -7.20 2.00 14.27
C ARG A 135 -6.48 1.35 13.09
N HIS A 136 -7.21 0.66 12.22
CA HIS A 136 -6.62 0.02 11.04
C HIS A 136 -6.10 1.06 10.04
N HIS A 137 -4.90 0.86 9.49
CA HIS A 137 -4.28 1.84 8.59
C HIS A 137 -5.10 2.10 7.30
N LEU A 138 -5.85 1.10 6.83
CA LEU A 138 -6.80 1.22 5.70
C LEU A 138 -8.21 1.68 6.10
N HIS A 139 -8.45 2.11 7.34
CA HIS A 139 -9.77 2.54 7.77
C HIS A 139 -10.38 3.56 6.78
N HIS A 140 -11.58 3.26 6.28
CA HIS A 140 -12.33 4.02 5.28
C HIS A 140 -11.68 4.19 3.89
N HIS A 141 -10.55 3.55 3.62
CA HIS A 141 -9.95 3.60 2.28
C HIS A 141 -10.78 2.76 1.29
N PRO A 142 -10.86 3.16 0.00
CA PRO A 142 -11.35 2.30 -1.06
C PRO A 142 -10.43 1.10 -1.24
N VAL A 143 -10.93 -0.10 -0.97
CA VAL A 143 -10.15 -1.35 -1.06
C VAL A 143 -10.89 -2.40 -1.89
N LEU A 144 -10.14 -3.28 -2.53
CA LEU A 144 -10.69 -4.53 -3.03
C LEU A 144 -10.80 -5.52 -1.87
N THR A 145 -12.00 -6.01 -1.65
CA THR A 145 -12.32 -7.00 -0.63
C THR A 145 -12.64 -8.34 -1.27
N GLY A 146 -12.22 -9.42 -0.65
CA GLY A 146 -12.55 -10.75 -1.09
C GLY A 146 -12.05 -11.78 -0.09
N ARG A 147 -12.95 -12.67 0.35
CA ARG A 147 -12.61 -13.82 1.21
C ARG A 147 -11.76 -13.43 2.45
N GLY A 148 -12.10 -12.33 3.12
CA GLY A 148 -11.40 -11.86 4.31
C GLY A 148 -10.14 -11.03 4.05
N HIS A 149 -9.69 -10.91 2.81
CA HIS A 149 -8.61 -10.00 2.41
C HIS A 149 -9.14 -8.61 2.07
N GLN A 150 -8.33 -7.59 2.34
CA GLN A 150 -8.56 -6.20 1.97
C GLN A 150 -7.29 -5.65 1.32
N ILE A 151 -7.42 -5.18 0.08
CA ILE A 151 -6.28 -4.74 -0.73
C ILE A 151 -6.47 -3.28 -1.12
N PHE A 152 -5.59 -2.42 -0.62
CA PHE A 152 -5.45 -1.06 -1.13
C PHE A 152 -4.59 -1.08 -2.40
N VAL A 153 -5.24 -1.13 -3.56
CA VAL A 153 -4.59 -1.24 -4.88
C VAL A 153 -3.46 -0.22 -5.10
N PRO A 154 -3.55 1.04 -4.63
CA PRO A 154 -2.48 2.02 -4.81
C PRO A 154 -1.16 1.72 -4.09
N THR A 155 -1.11 0.81 -3.11
CA THR A 155 0.08 0.59 -2.26
C THR A 155 1.36 0.35 -3.08
N MET A 156 1.35 -0.65 -3.97
CA MET A 156 2.55 -1.00 -4.74
C MET A 156 2.93 0.06 -5.78
N PRO A 157 2.01 0.56 -6.63
CA PRO A 157 2.30 1.67 -7.54
C PRO A 157 2.87 2.91 -6.82
N MET A 158 2.32 3.26 -5.66
CA MET A 158 2.79 4.39 -4.85
C MET A 158 4.18 4.15 -4.28
N GLY A 159 4.45 2.96 -3.74
CA GLY A 159 5.79 2.59 -3.26
C GLY A 159 6.86 2.71 -4.35
N GLY A 160 6.56 2.23 -5.56
CA GLY A 160 7.44 2.37 -6.71
C GLY A 160 7.72 3.82 -7.10
N LEU A 161 6.68 4.67 -7.13
CA LEU A 161 6.85 6.09 -7.40
C LEU A 161 7.69 6.79 -6.32
N LEU A 162 7.43 6.52 -5.04
CA LEU A 162 8.15 7.15 -3.94
C LEU A 162 9.65 6.84 -3.98
N ARG A 163 10.03 5.60 -4.33
CA ARG A 163 11.43 5.22 -4.57
C ARG A 163 12.04 6.04 -5.71
N ILE A 164 11.34 6.18 -6.84
CA ILE A 164 11.80 7.00 -7.96
C ILE A 164 12.01 8.46 -7.53
N GLN A 165 11.04 9.05 -6.80
CA GLN A 165 11.13 10.43 -6.32
C GLN A 165 12.29 10.66 -5.33
N ARG A 166 12.68 9.62 -4.57
CA ARG A 166 13.85 9.64 -3.69
C ARG A 166 15.17 9.36 -4.42
N ARG A 167 15.12 9.15 -5.75
CA ARG A 167 16.26 8.75 -6.59
C ARG A 167 16.84 7.38 -6.20
N GLU A 168 16.00 6.53 -5.63
CA GLU A 168 16.34 5.15 -5.30
C GLU A 168 16.11 4.24 -6.52
N LYS A 169 16.49 2.97 -6.37
CA LYS A 169 16.10 1.95 -7.32
C LYS A 169 14.57 1.81 -7.30
N SER A 170 13.96 1.92 -8.47
CA SER A 170 12.53 1.68 -8.68
C SER A 170 12.21 0.21 -8.39
N LEU A 171 10.92 -0.12 -8.38
CA LEU A 171 10.49 -1.53 -8.48
C LEU A 171 11.14 -2.21 -9.70
N TYR A 172 11.59 -3.44 -9.52
CA TYR A 172 11.98 -4.33 -10.60
C TYR A 172 10.82 -4.51 -11.59
N PRO A 173 11.10 -4.74 -12.88
CA PRO A 173 10.07 -4.85 -13.91
C PRO A 173 8.95 -5.84 -13.59
N THR A 174 9.28 -6.96 -12.93
CA THR A 174 8.34 -8.06 -12.66
C THR A 174 7.65 -7.97 -11.30
N GLU A 175 7.99 -7.00 -10.44
CA GLU A 175 7.41 -6.93 -9.09
C GLU A 175 5.91 -6.67 -9.11
N LEU A 176 5.41 -5.81 -10.03
CA LEU A 176 3.97 -5.57 -10.16
C LEU A 176 3.22 -6.79 -10.69
N GLU A 177 3.82 -7.54 -11.62
CA GLU A 177 3.26 -8.81 -12.12
C GLU A 177 3.15 -9.84 -10.99
N GLN A 178 4.25 -10.04 -10.24
CA GLN A 178 4.30 -10.99 -9.12
C GLN A 178 3.32 -10.60 -8.02
N TYR A 179 3.26 -9.31 -7.68
CA TYR A 179 2.29 -8.78 -6.73
C TYR A 179 0.86 -9.05 -7.16
N ALA A 180 0.49 -8.73 -8.40
CA ALA A 180 -0.86 -8.96 -8.90
C ALA A 180 -1.20 -10.45 -8.91
N ALA A 181 -0.28 -11.32 -9.32
CA ALA A 181 -0.47 -12.77 -9.30
C ALA A 181 -0.70 -13.31 -7.88
N GLY A 182 0.08 -12.84 -6.90
CA GLY A 182 -0.11 -13.19 -5.48
C GLY A 182 -1.46 -12.73 -4.94
N VAL A 183 -1.81 -11.46 -5.14
CA VAL A 183 -3.10 -10.90 -4.71
C VAL A 183 -4.27 -11.65 -5.36
N ILE A 184 -4.19 -11.99 -6.65
CA ILE A 184 -5.23 -12.77 -7.34
C ILE A 184 -5.34 -14.17 -6.73
N ALA A 185 -4.22 -14.82 -6.40
CA ALA A 185 -4.23 -16.12 -5.75
C ALA A 185 -4.91 -16.04 -4.38
N ASP A 186 -4.54 -15.07 -3.54
CA ASP A 186 -5.11 -14.85 -2.20
C ASP A 186 -6.61 -14.55 -2.26
N LEU A 187 -7.05 -13.74 -3.23
CA LEU A 187 -8.48 -13.44 -3.41
C LEU A 187 -9.29 -14.62 -3.99
N ARG A 188 -8.64 -15.58 -4.66
CA ARG A 188 -9.25 -16.77 -5.24
C ARG A 188 -9.31 -17.94 -4.28
N THR A 189 -8.35 -18.07 -3.38
CA THR A 189 -8.36 -19.08 -2.33
C THR A 189 -9.24 -18.57 -1.20
N SER A 190 -9.97 -19.46 -0.53
CA SER A 190 -10.44 -19.09 0.80
C SER A 190 -9.18 -18.80 1.63
N PRO A 191 -9.26 -18.01 2.71
CA PRO A 191 -8.30 -18.22 3.76
C PRO A 191 -8.53 -19.67 4.11
N THR A 192 -7.65 -20.55 3.62
CA THR A 192 -7.57 -21.85 4.19
C THR A 192 -7.23 -21.49 5.60
N THR A 193 -8.14 -21.75 6.52
CA THR A 193 -7.82 -21.80 7.94
C THR A 193 -6.87 -22.97 8.16
N VAL A 194 -5.84 -23.13 7.32
CA VAL A 194 -4.56 -23.61 7.78
C VAL A 194 -4.01 -22.41 8.53
N LEU A 195 -4.10 -22.50 9.86
CA LEU A 195 -3.05 -21.98 10.71
C LEU A 195 -1.72 -22.51 10.17
N GLU A 196 -1.18 -21.92 9.11
CA GLU A 196 0.25 -22.02 8.86
C GLU A 196 0.89 -21.10 9.89
N LEU A 197 1.19 -21.71 11.04
CA LEU A 197 2.24 -21.29 11.97
C LEU A 197 3.58 -21.30 11.22
N GLY A 198 3.72 -20.45 10.21
CA GLY A 198 4.86 -20.38 9.29
C GLY A 198 5.12 -18.99 8.70
N GLY A 199 4.18 -18.04 8.84
CA GLY A 199 4.46 -16.63 8.61
C GLY A 199 5.30 -16.04 9.74
N SER A 200 6.12 -15.02 9.44
CA SER A 200 6.85 -14.30 10.48
C SER A 200 5.85 -13.76 11.53
N PRO A 201 6.10 -13.98 12.84
CA PRO A 201 5.22 -13.52 13.92
C PRO A 201 5.05 -12.00 13.96
N VAL A 202 5.93 -11.27 13.27
CA VAL A 202 5.99 -9.81 13.29
C VAL A 202 6.32 -9.31 11.88
N GLU A 203 5.57 -8.33 11.39
CA GLU A 203 5.84 -7.60 10.15
C GLU A 203 6.34 -6.21 10.51
N VAL A 204 7.41 -5.76 9.84
CA VAL A 204 7.99 -4.43 10.07
C VAL A 204 7.94 -3.64 8.77
N VAL A 205 7.27 -2.49 8.82
CA VAL A 205 7.19 -1.54 7.72
C VAL A 205 7.97 -0.29 8.09
N ALA A 206 8.98 0.04 7.28
CA ALA A 206 9.72 1.28 7.45
C ALA A 206 8.85 2.49 7.07
N GLU A 207 8.67 3.39 8.02
CA GLU A 207 7.94 4.65 7.89
C GLU A 207 8.91 5.84 7.93
N PRO A 208 8.53 7.04 7.43
CA PRO A 208 9.42 8.21 7.40
C PRO A 208 9.97 8.66 8.77
N ASP A 209 9.24 8.36 9.85
CA ASP A 209 9.57 8.78 11.21
C ASP A 209 9.77 7.55 12.14
N GLY A 210 10.11 6.37 11.60
CA GLY A 210 10.31 5.15 12.39
C GLY A 210 9.87 3.87 11.70
N PHE A 211 9.33 2.93 12.46
CA PHE A 211 8.88 1.63 11.98
C PHE A 211 7.47 1.36 12.50
N ASP A 212 6.55 1.02 11.60
CA ASP A 212 5.27 0.43 11.98
C ASP A 212 5.45 -1.07 12.08
N VAL A 213 5.10 -1.64 13.23
CA VAL A 213 5.34 -3.04 13.55
C VAL A 213 4.00 -3.70 13.83
N GLY A 214 3.61 -4.63 12.96
CA GLY A 214 2.44 -5.48 13.13
C GLY A 214 2.83 -6.82 13.73
N VAL A 215 2.32 -7.14 14.91
CA VAL A 215 2.38 -8.49 15.48
C VAL A 215 1.19 -9.27 14.93
N ASN A 216 1.42 -10.54 14.58
CA ASN A 216 0.34 -11.38 14.09
C ASN A 216 -0.86 -11.38 15.06
N ALA A 217 -2.04 -11.04 14.55
CA ALA A 217 -3.26 -10.86 15.35
C ALA A 217 -3.64 -12.10 16.18
N VAL A 218 -3.33 -13.33 15.71
CA VAL A 218 -3.59 -14.56 16.47
C VAL A 218 -2.67 -14.66 17.69
N ILE A 219 -1.43 -14.19 17.57
CA ILE A 219 -0.48 -14.18 18.70
C ILE A 219 -0.84 -13.07 19.67
N ALA A 220 -1.13 -11.87 19.16
CA ALA A 220 -1.54 -10.74 19.98
C ALA A 220 -2.86 -10.99 20.73
N ALA A 221 -3.84 -11.67 20.10
CA ALA A 221 -5.10 -12.05 20.74
C ALA A 221 -4.92 -13.10 21.86
N ARG A 222 -3.87 -13.93 21.80
CA ARG A 222 -3.56 -14.94 22.82
C ARG A 222 -2.79 -14.37 24.02
N GLY A 223 -2.25 -13.16 23.92
CA GLY A 223 -1.48 -12.55 25.00
C GLY A 223 -1.31 -11.05 24.83
N SER A 224 -2.31 -10.25 25.21
CA SER A 224 -2.20 -8.78 25.18
C SER A 224 -1.02 -8.25 26.00
N ALA A 225 -0.64 -8.94 27.07
CA ALA A 225 0.54 -8.63 27.90
C ALA A 225 1.89 -8.91 27.20
N LEU A 226 1.91 -9.75 26.16
CA LEU A 226 3.14 -10.11 25.44
C LEU A 226 3.65 -8.92 24.62
N VAL A 227 2.75 -8.21 23.95
CA VAL A 227 3.10 -7.02 23.15
C VAL A 227 3.48 -5.84 24.06
N ASP A 228 2.94 -5.76 25.29
CA ASP A 228 3.42 -4.81 26.30
C ASP A 228 4.86 -5.11 26.74
N LEU A 229 5.16 -6.38 26.99
CA LEU A 229 6.50 -6.80 27.40
C LEU A 229 7.51 -6.55 26.28
N MET A 230 7.14 -6.86 25.03
CA MET A 230 7.94 -6.57 23.84
C MET A 230 8.24 -5.07 23.72
N ALA A 231 7.21 -4.22 23.89
CA ALA A 231 7.38 -2.78 23.83
C ALA A 231 8.31 -2.25 24.92
N LEU A 232 8.19 -2.79 26.14
CA LEU A 232 9.03 -2.44 27.27
C LEU A 232 10.50 -2.79 27.03
N GLU A 233 10.77 -3.99 26.51
CA GLU A 233 12.14 -4.45 26.23
C GLU A 233 12.77 -3.69 25.06
N LEU A 234 12.02 -3.45 23.99
CA LEU A 234 12.46 -2.60 22.87
C LEU A 234 12.86 -1.19 23.34
N ALA A 235 12.07 -0.58 24.23
CA ALA A 235 12.36 0.75 24.75
C ALA A 235 13.65 0.81 25.59
N GLY A 236 14.19 -0.34 26.00
CA GLY A 236 15.46 -0.44 26.73
C GLY A 236 16.68 -0.65 25.83
N LEU A 237 16.51 -0.81 24.51
CA LEU A 237 17.61 -1.07 23.58
C LEU A 237 18.29 0.24 23.15
N GLU A 238 19.61 0.16 22.95
CA GLU A 238 20.40 1.28 22.46
C GLU A 238 19.97 1.66 21.02
N GLY A 239 19.75 2.95 20.78
CA GLY A 239 19.31 3.46 19.47
C GLY A 239 17.80 3.44 19.22
N ILE A 240 17.00 3.00 20.21
CA ILE A 240 15.54 3.16 20.21
C ILE A 240 15.20 4.41 21.03
N ASP A 241 14.64 5.43 20.39
CA ASP A 241 14.26 6.68 21.07
C ASP A 241 12.86 6.60 21.69
N ALA A 242 11.95 5.86 21.04
CA ALA A 242 10.58 5.69 21.52
C ALA A 242 9.92 4.43 20.98
N VAL A 243 9.07 3.82 21.81
CA VAL A 243 8.17 2.73 21.42
C VAL A 243 6.76 3.12 21.86
N LEU A 244 5.84 3.20 20.91
CA LEU A 244 4.47 3.63 21.15
C LEU A 244 3.51 2.51 20.77
N ARG A 245 2.64 2.12 21.70
CA ARG A 245 1.60 1.15 21.41
C ARG A 245 0.49 1.79 20.59
N ARG A 246 0.21 1.23 19.41
CA ARG A 246 -0.86 1.70 18.51
C ARG A 246 -2.10 0.81 18.55
N GLY A 247 -1.94 -0.44 18.98
CA GLY A 247 -3.02 -1.41 19.07
C GLY A 247 -2.67 -2.60 19.98
N PRO A 248 -3.60 -3.57 20.13
CA PRO A 248 -3.32 -4.80 20.85
C PRO A 248 -2.17 -5.60 20.20
N ASP A 249 -1.99 -5.44 18.89
CA ASP A 249 -1.09 -6.15 18.00
C ASP A 249 -0.16 -5.23 17.20
N ALA A 250 -0.03 -3.95 17.55
CA ALA A 250 0.76 -3.00 16.77
C ALA A 250 1.60 -2.04 17.63
N LEU A 251 2.84 -1.82 17.19
CA LEU A 251 3.81 -0.89 17.79
C LEU A 251 4.32 0.09 16.73
N LEU A 252 4.53 1.34 17.14
CA LEU A 252 5.34 2.30 16.38
C LEU A 252 6.67 2.49 17.10
N ILE A 253 7.76 2.31 16.38
CA ILE A 253 9.11 2.37 16.93
C ILE A 253 9.87 3.51 16.26
N HIS A 254 10.34 4.48 17.04
CA HIS A 254 11.27 5.49 16.57
C HIS A 254 12.69 5.04 16.90
N ALA A 255 13.46 4.69 15.88
CA ALA A 255 14.81 4.15 16.03
C ALA A 255 15.70 4.65 14.88
N PRO A 256 16.22 5.88 14.97
CA PRO A 256 16.85 6.58 13.84
C PRO A 256 18.17 5.94 13.39
N THR A 257 18.79 5.11 14.24
CA THR A 257 20.04 4.41 13.97
C THR A 257 19.85 2.96 13.53
N TRP A 258 18.61 2.45 13.55
CA TRP A 258 18.31 1.05 13.23
C TRP A 258 17.91 0.89 11.76
N HIS A 259 18.22 -0.26 11.17
CA HIS A 259 17.67 -0.69 9.89
C HIS A 259 16.46 -1.60 10.09
N VAL A 260 15.55 -1.61 9.10
CA VAL A 260 14.33 -2.45 9.11
C VAL A 260 14.65 -3.92 9.35
N ASP A 261 15.70 -4.44 8.68
CA ASP A 261 16.12 -5.84 8.80
C ASP A 261 16.67 -6.18 10.21
N ASP A 262 17.30 -5.21 10.88
CA ASP A 262 17.85 -5.41 12.23
C ASP A 262 16.73 -5.45 13.26
N LEU A 263 15.73 -4.57 13.10
CA LEU A 263 14.54 -4.53 13.94
C LEU A 263 13.67 -5.77 13.73
N GLU A 264 13.42 -6.15 12.48
CA GLU A 264 12.66 -7.35 12.13
C GLU A 264 13.34 -8.62 12.65
N ARG A 265 14.67 -8.71 12.52
CA ARG A 265 15.44 -9.83 13.08
C ARG A 265 15.32 -9.90 14.60
N TRP A 266 15.50 -8.78 15.29
CA TRP A 266 15.36 -8.72 16.75
C TRP A 266 13.96 -9.15 17.20
N LEU A 267 12.92 -8.62 16.55
CA LEU A 267 11.52 -8.92 16.88
C LEU A 267 11.19 -10.40 16.67
N ASN A 268 11.70 -10.98 15.59
CA ASN A 268 11.56 -12.40 15.32
C ASN A 268 12.26 -13.27 16.38
N ASP A 269 13.48 -12.92 16.78
CA ASP A 269 14.23 -13.67 17.79
C ASP A 269 13.63 -13.51 19.20
N TRP A 270 13.16 -12.32 19.54
CA TRP A 270 12.43 -12.06 20.78
C TRP A 270 11.15 -12.91 20.85
N MET A 271 10.39 -12.96 19.75
CA MET A 271 9.18 -13.78 19.66
C MET A 271 9.48 -15.27 19.82
N LYS A 272 10.57 -15.79 19.26
CA LYS A 272 10.96 -17.19 19.47
C LYS A 272 11.26 -17.49 20.95
N ALA A 273 11.81 -16.52 21.68
CA ALA A 273 12.16 -16.69 23.09
C ALA A 273 10.98 -16.54 24.05
N HIS A 274 10.02 -15.64 23.75
CA HIS A 274 8.97 -15.24 24.69
C HIS A 274 7.53 -15.50 24.19
N GLY A 275 7.35 -15.75 22.89
CA GLY A 275 6.04 -16.00 22.28
C GLY A 275 5.48 -17.39 22.62
N PRO A 276 4.14 -17.56 22.57
CA PRO A 276 3.48 -18.84 22.80
C PRO A 276 3.60 -19.74 21.56
N PHE A 277 4.82 -20.10 21.19
CA PHE A 277 5.05 -21.15 20.19
C PHE A 277 4.79 -22.51 20.85
N ILE A 278 3.98 -23.33 20.17
CA ILE A 278 3.71 -24.72 20.52
C ILE A 278 5.05 -25.44 20.71
N ARG A 279 5.30 -25.97 21.91
CA ARG A 279 5.90 -27.29 22.04
C ARG A 279 4.82 -28.33 21.84
#